data_AF-A0A849DJG3-F1
#
_entry.id   AF-A0A849DJG3-F1
#
_cell.length_a   1.000
_cell.length_b   1.000
_cell.length_c   1.000
_cell.angle_alpha   90.00
_cell.angle_beta   90.00
_cell.angle_gamma   90.00
#
_symmetry.space_group_name_H-M   'P 1'
#
loop_
_entity.id
_entity.type
_entity.pdbx_description
1 polymer ?
#
loop_
_entity_poly.entity_id
_entity_poly.type
_entity_poly.pdbx_seq_one_letter_code
_entity_poly.pdbx_strand_id
1 'polypeptide(L)'
;GIPAARETGMGALVAGTVAAPTVALAALGIALAAISAIPGRPWQGPVAVVAALVAAGLLIRHAVRRLGGITGDVLGAAVEVTGTLTLVGLALGPA
;
A
#
# COMPACT_ATOMS: atom_id res chain seq x y z
N GLY A 1 9.25 10.18 -7.87
CA GLY A 1 9.30 9.43 -6.60
C GLY A 1 9.08 10.37 -5.44
N ILE A 2 8.80 9.85 -4.25
CA ILE A 2 8.68 10.66 -3.02
C ILE A 2 10.06 10.76 -2.37
N PRO A 3 10.54 11.96 -2.00
CA PRO A 3 11.85 12.12 -1.38
C PRO A 3 11.87 11.61 0.07
N ALA A 4 13.04 11.22 0.56
CA ALA A 4 13.25 10.89 1.97
C ALA A 4 13.16 12.15 2.84
N ALA A 5 12.65 12.02 4.07
CA ALA A 5 12.55 13.13 5.01
C ALA A 5 13.89 13.46 5.69
N ARG A 6 14.85 12.53 5.67
CA ARG A 6 16.20 12.64 6.24
C ARG A 6 17.20 11.99 5.29
N GLU A 7 18.45 12.44 5.35
CA GLU A 7 19.53 11.93 4.49
C GLU A 7 20.02 10.52 4.87
N THR A 8 19.66 10.02 6.06
CA THR A 8 20.08 8.71 6.59
C THR A 8 18.90 7.85 7.05
N GLY A 9 19.14 6.55 7.22
CA GLY A 9 18.16 5.56 7.68
C GLY A 9 17.42 4.83 6.55
N MET A 10 16.61 3.81 6.89
CA MET A 10 15.94 2.94 5.89
C MET A 10 15.11 3.71 4.86
N GLY A 11 14.42 4.79 5.26
CA GLY A 11 13.64 5.61 4.33
C GLY A 11 14.48 6.22 3.21
N ALA A 12 15.74 6.59 3.49
CA ALA A 12 16.67 7.12 2.50
C ALA A 12 17.11 6.07 1.47
N LEU A 13 17.20 4.80 1.87
CA LEU A 13 17.65 3.71 0.98
C LEU A 13 16.61 3.34 -0.09
N VAL A 14 15.33 3.64 0.15
CA VAL A 14 14.20 3.15 -0.68
C VAL A 14 13.35 4.27 -1.27
N ALA A 15 13.47 5.49 -0.74
CA ALA A 15 12.74 6.63 -1.27
C ALA A 15 13.11 6.88 -2.75
N GLY A 16 12.08 6.92 -3.61
CA GLY A 16 12.25 7.26 -5.03
C GLY A 16 12.93 6.19 -5.90
N THR A 17 13.26 5.01 -5.38
CA THR A 17 13.91 3.93 -6.14
C THR A 17 12.96 3.17 -7.05
N VAL A 18 11.66 3.17 -6.73
CA VAL A 18 10.65 2.44 -7.49
C VAL A 18 9.99 3.35 -8.52
N ALA A 19 10.06 2.95 -9.80
CA ALA A 19 9.42 3.67 -10.88
C ALA A 19 7.89 3.55 -10.80
N ALA A 20 7.17 4.64 -11.13
CA ALA A 20 5.71 4.66 -11.09
C ALA A 20 5.04 3.54 -11.92
N PRO A 21 5.54 3.18 -13.13
CA PRO A 21 5.00 2.04 -13.88
C PRO A 21 5.12 0.72 -13.12
N THR A 22 6.22 0.49 -12.41
CA THR A 22 6.41 -0.72 -11.60
C THR A 22 5.39 -0.81 -10.48
N VAL A 23 5.12 0.31 -9.78
CA VAL A 23 4.08 0.37 -8.75
C VAL A 23 2.70 0.07 -9.34
N ALA A 24 2.37 0.68 -10.49
CA ALA A 24 1.08 0.49 -11.14
C ALA A 24 0.87 -0.96 -11.60
N LEU A 25 1.89 -1.57 -12.23
CA LEU A 25 1.84 -2.95 -12.69
C LEU A 25 1.75 -3.94 -11.52
N ALA A 26 2.51 -3.71 -10.43
CA ALA A 26 2.42 -4.53 -9.23
C ALA A 26 1.03 -4.44 -8.58
N ALA A 27 0.49 -3.22 -8.42
CA ALA A 27 -0.85 -3.02 -7.89
C ALA A 27 -1.92 -3.71 -8.74
N LEU A 28 -1.82 -3.60 -10.08
CA LEU A 28 -2.72 -4.29 -11.00
C LEU A 28 -2.60 -5.81 -10.87
N GLY A 29 -1.38 -6.36 -10.84
CA GLY A 29 -1.14 -7.78 -10.69
C GLY A 29 -1.72 -8.34 -9.38
N ILE A 30 -1.52 -7.64 -8.26
CA ILE A 30 -2.09 -8.01 -6.96
C ILE A 30 -3.62 -7.94 -6.99
N ALA A 31 -4.21 -6.89 -7.57
CA ALA A 31 -5.65 -6.78 -7.69
C ALA A 31 -6.26 -7.90 -8.54
N LEU A 32 -5.62 -8.26 -9.67
CA LEU A 32 -6.05 -9.38 -10.51
C LEU A 32 -5.93 -10.73 -9.79
N ALA A 33 -4.82 -10.96 -9.08
CA ALA A 33 -4.63 -12.17 -8.29
C ALA A 33 -5.65 -12.30 -7.15
N ALA A 34 -6.13 -11.17 -6.61
CA ALA A 34 -7.13 -11.16 -5.55
C ALA A 34 -8.55 -11.50 -6.04
N ILE A 35 -8.82 -11.57 -7.36
CA ILE A 35 -10.15 -11.92 -7.90
C ILE A 35 -10.61 -13.28 -7.40
N SER A 36 -9.72 -14.26 -7.32
CA SER A 36 -10.06 -15.62 -6.87
C SER A 36 -9.99 -15.81 -5.35
N ALA A 37 -9.75 -14.75 -4.58
CA ALA A 37 -9.51 -14.87 -3.14
C ALA A 37 -10.74 -15.34 -2.34
N ILE A 38 -11.95 -15.05 -2.85
CA ILE A 38 -13.21 -15.38 -2.16
C ILE A 38 -14.18 -16.04 -3.14
N PRO A 39 -14.51 -17.33 -2.94
CA PRO A 39 -15.49 -18.03 -3.77
C PRO A 39 -16.81 -17.28 -3.86
N GLY A 40 -17.34 -17.11 -5.07
CA GLY A 40 -18.61 -16.43 -5.32
C GLY A 40 -18.59 -14.90 -5.18
N ARG A 41 -17.47 -14.28 -4.79
CA ARG A 41 -17.34 -12.81 -4.66
C ARG A 41 -16.05 -12.28 -5.31
N PRO A 42 -15.94 -12.36 -6.66
CA PRO A 42 -14.71 -12.03 -7.37
C PRO A 42 -14.28 -10.56 -7.25
N TRP A 43 -15.20 -9.69 -6.84
CA TRP A 43 -14.95 -8.26 -6.67
C TRP A 43 -14.35 -7.91 -5.30
N GLN A 44 -14.53 -8.76 -4.29
CA GLN A 44 -14.20 -8.39 -2.91
C GLN A 44 -12.69 -8.26 -2.69
N GLY A 45 -11.90 -9.18 -3.23
CA GLY A 45 -10.43 -9.10 -3.16
C GLY A 45 -9.86 -7.85 -3.83
N PRO A 46 -10.19 -7.57 -5.12
CA PRO A 46 -9.74 -6.35 -5.80
C PRO A 46 -10.16 -5.08 -5.05
N VAL A 47 -11.39 -5.01 -4.53
CA VAL A 47 -11.88 -3.86 -3.76
C VAL A 47 -11.09 -3.69 -2.46
N ALA A 48 -10.77 -4.77 -1.75
CA ALA A 48 -9.96 -4.72 -0.54
C ALA A 48 -8.55 -4.19 -0.81
N VAL A 49 -7.90 -4.67 -1.89
CA VAL A 49 -6.58 -4.20 -2.33
C VAL A 49 -6.62 -2.70 -2.67
N VAL A 50 -7.60 -2.25 -3.46
CA VAL A 50 -7.73 -0.84 -3.83
C VAL A 50 -7.96 0.04 -2.60
N ALA A 51 -8.86 -0.36 -1.70
CA ALA A 51 -9.13 0.36 -0.47
C ALA A 51 -7.88 0.49 0.43
N ALA A 52 -7.11 -0.61 0.56
CA ALA A 52 -5.87 -0.63 1.31
C ALA A 52 -4.80 0.30 0.69
N LEU A 53 -4.63 0.28 -0.64
CA LEU A 53 -3.71 1.17 -1.35
C LEU A 53 -4.11 2.65 -1.22
N VAL A 54 -5.40 2.97 -1.28
CA VAL A 54 -5.91 4.34 -1.06
C VAL A 54 -5.58 4.80 0.36
N ALA A 55 -5.84 3.96 1.38
CA ALA A 55 -5.54 4.29 2.77
C ALA A 55 -4.03 4.53 2.98
N ALA A 56 -3.17 3.66 2.43
CA ALA A 56 -1.73 3.84 2.48
C ALA A 56 -1.28 5.12 1.75
N GLY A 57 -1.86 5.42 0.59
CA GLY A 57 -1.59 6.67 -0.13
C GLY A 57 -1.97 7.92 0.66
N LEU A 58 -3.09 7.90 1.38
CA LEU A 58 -3.50 8.98 2.26
C LEU A 58 -2.57 9.14 3.47
N LEU A 59 -2.16 8.02 4.09
CA LEU A 59 -1.18 8.00 5.18
C LEU A 59 0.15 8.60 4.71
N ILE A 60 0.69 8.13 3.59
CA ILE A 60 1.93 8.63 3.01
C ILE A 60 1.80 10.12 2.68
N ARG A 61 0.70 10.54 2.04
CA ARG A 61 0.45 11.95 1.73
C ARG A 61 0.36 12.81 2.99
N HIS A 62 -0.22 12.29 4.07
CA HIS A 62 -0.26 12.98 5.36
C HIS A 62 1.15 13.11 5.95
N ALA A 63 1.88 12.00 6.02
CA ALA A 63 3.23 11.94 6.55
C ALA A 63 4.20 12.85 5.79
N VAL A 64 4.21 12.82 4.45
CA VAL A 64 5.05 13.68 3.62
C VAL A 64 4.74 15.16 3.86
N ARG A 65 3.45 15.53 3.93
CA ARG A 65 3.05 16.92 4.21
C ARG A 65 3.45 17.39 5.61
N ARG A 66 3.50 16.48 6.59
CA ARG A 66 3.83 16.81 7.99
C ARG A 66 5.33 16.77 8.27
N LEU A 67 6.05 15.83 7.66
CA LEU A 67 7.44 15.49 7.97
C LEU A 67 8.44 15.96 6.91
N GLY A 68 7.97 16.42 5.75
CA GLY A 68 8.82 16.89 4.64
C GLY A 68 9.33 15.76 3.71
N GLY A 69 8.91 14.51 3.92
CA GLY A 69 9.29 13.36 3.10
C GLY A 69 8.87 12.03 3.73
N ILE A 70 9.37 10.91 3.22
CA ILE A 70 9.17 9.58 3.80
C ILE A 70 10.30 9.20 4.77
N THR A 71 9.94 8.58 5.89
CA THR A 71 10.86 7.94 6.86
C THR A 71 10.70 6.41 6.84
N GLY A 72 11.58 5.70 7.54
CA GLY A 72 11.45 4.25 7.74
C GLY A 72 10.14 3.87 8.45
N ASP A 73 9.77 4.61 9.50
CA ASP A 73 8.54 4.35 10.27
C ASP A 73 7.27 4.52 9.43
N VAL A 74 7.24 5.54 8.55
CA VAL A 74 6.12 5.77 7.64
C VAL A 74 5.98 4.61 6.64
N LEU A 75 7.10 4.09 6.16
CA LEU A 75 7.09 2.92 5.27
C LEU A 75 6.61 1.66 6.00
N GLY A 76 7.10 1.42 7.21
CA GLY A 76 6.65 0.31 8.06
C GLY A 76 5.15 0.38 8.32
N ALA A 77 4.66 1.54 8.76
CA ALA A 77 3.23 1.77 8.98
C ALA A 77 2.40 1.58 7.70
N ALA A 78 2.89 2.02 6.54
CA ALA A 78 2.20 1.81 5.27
C ALA A 78 2.08 0.32 4.91
N VAL A 79 3.12 -0.48 5.15
CA VAL A 79 3.10 -1.93 4.95
C VAL A 79 2.08 -2.59 5.88
N GLU A 80 2.13 -2.28 7.18
CA GLU A 80 1.19 -2.82 8.17
C GLU A 80 -0.25 -2.44 7.85
N VAL A 81 -0.54 -1.16 7.61
CA VAL A 81 -1.91 -0.69 7.27
C VAL A 81 -2.44 -1.36 6.02
N THR A 82 -1.62 -1.46 4.96
CA THR A 82 -2.06 -2.09 3.71
C THR A 82 -2.34 -3.57 3.93
N GLY A 83 -1.45 -4.28 4.63
CA GLY A 83 -1.59 -5.69 4.95
C GLY A 83 -2.83 -5.95 5.80
N THR A 84 -2.99 -5.21 6.90
CA THR A 84 -4.15 -5.34 7.81
C THR A 84 -5.46 -5.06 7.08
N LEU A 85 -5.57 -3.97 6.32
CA LEU A 85 -6.81 -3.65 5.61
C LEU A 85 -7.14 -4.68 4.53
N THR A 86 -6.12 -5.21 3.84
CA THR A 86 -6.33 -6.28 2.87
C THR A 86 -6.83 -7.55 3.56
N LEU A 87 -6.17 -7.98 4.64
CA LEU A 87 -6.56 -9.18 5.40
C LEU A 87 -7.97 -9.05 6.00
N VAL A 88 -8.28 -7.90 6.60
CA VAL A 88 -9.63 -7.60 7.12
C VAL A 88 -10.64 -7.62 5.98
N GLY A 89 -10.37 -6.92 4.87
CA GLY A 89 -11.26 -6.87 3.71
C GLY A 89 -11.56 -8.25 3.12
N LEU A 90 -10.57 -9.15 3.14
CA LEU A 90 -10.74 -10.54 2.73
C LEU A 90 -11.50 -11.38 3.78
N ALA A 91 -11.22 -11.17 5.06
CA ALA A 91 -11.84 -11.90 6.17
C ALA A 91 -13.32 -11.53 6.40
N LEU A 92 -13.78 -10.36 5.92
CA LEU A 92 -15.19 -9.94 5.92
C LEU A 92 -16.05 -10.71 4.88
N GLY A 93 -15.55 -11.82 4.33
CA GLY A 93 -16.29 -12.75 3.49
C GLY A 93 -17.38 -13.51 4.26
N PRO A 94 -18.37 -14.10 3.56
CA PRO A 94 -19.40 -14.90 4.21
C PRO A 94 -18.77 -16.13 4.86
N ALA A 95 -19.28 -16.47 6.06
CA ALA A 95 -18.94 -17.69 6.80
C ALA A 95 -19.40 -18.96 6.08
#